data_AF-A0A1H0KAD8-F1
#
_entry.id   AF-A0A1H0KAD8-F1
#
_cell.length_a   1.000
_cell.length_b   1.000
_cell.length_c   1.000
_cell.angle_alpha   90.00
_cell.angle_beta   90.00
_cell.angle_gamma   90.00
#
_symmetry.space_group_name_H-M   'P 1'
#
loop_
_entity.id
_entity.type
_entity.pdbx_description
1 polymer ?
#
loop_
_entity_poly.entity_id
_entity_poly.type
_entity_poly.pdbx_seq_one_letter_code
_entity_poly.pdbx_strand_id
1 'polypeptide(L)'
;MSVPVAAKRRRVVTGRTVPGSGRGLLTLLMVVALTLAAAVSAPASSAATTTVSPIGGAAPFGATSLRYGHHLAAGGQLASPNRFVTMRMQTNGQLTVWAGGRQYWTSGTSGQGNYAQVERNGYLQIHNRVGRVLWSSHTAGTGNVLYVLNSGNVVIQTSARRVAWQTSTRASELDAAQTLSSGQALFGPGGEQLIMGSDGNLVLHRGSPIVWSTGTAGHRGARLVLTKTGNLVLYSTTNRVLWTSGTGNIGARARLVLRSDGHLVFQSAAGVVRWDPFAKPAPLTAADYASRLLAMWGGKVTGLPGAKSDLLATSRGQTIRNSDSCGNTVRVDIRVVRFLYTATSKYKIKINNIITGHGCDSAQHPKGRSTDLGGAWNLTTGAFTSFGGYWGANNYAVDREFAVYASSILPNGSGLGQSTCRGTSSARLRAGVQFFADACNHQHVQVQPSR
;
A
#
# COMPACT_ATOMS: atom_id res chain seq x y z
N MET A 1 -2.79 -27.97 53.13
CA MET A 1 -1.45 -28.23 53.71
C MET A 1 -0.47 -27.17 53.22
N SER A 2 0.52 -26.83 54.05
CA SER A 2 1.83 -26.22 53.71
C SER A 2 1.91 -24.93 52.85
N VAL A 3 1.88 -23.81 53.57
CA VAL A 3 2.55 -22.51 53.34
C VAL A 3 3.95 -22.57 54.06
N PRO A 4 4.93 -21.62 54.02
CA PRO A 4 5.16 -20.37 53.25
C PRO A 4 6.26 -20.56 52.15
N VAL A 5 7.22 -19.71 51.74
CA VAL A 5 7.86 -18.39 52.12
C VAL A 5 8.48 -17.78 50.82
N ALA A 6 9.03 -16.56 50.68
CA ALA A 6 9.25 -15.34 51.51
C ALA A 6 9.33 -14.09 50.57
N ALA A 7 9.48 -12.85 51.09
CA ALA A 7 9.75 -11.65 50.27
C ALA A 7 10.37 -10.45 51.04
N LYS A 8 10.86 -9.45 50.27
CA LYS A 8 11.03 -7.99 50.60
C LYS A 8 12.29 -7.44 51.32
N ARG A 9 12.95 -6.49 50.60
CA ARG A 9 13.44 -5.13 51.04
C ARG A 9 14.79 -5.07 51.84
N ARG A 10 15.47 -3.91 52.08
CA ARG A 10 15.10 -2.45 52.08
C ARG A 10 16.33 -1.48 52.05
N ARG A 11 16.19 -0.27 51.45
CA ARG A 11 16.95 1.04 51.63
C ARG A 11 18.50 1.05 51.47
N VAL A 12 19.24 2.12 51.08
CA VAL A 12 19.17 3.63 51.04
C VAL A 12 19.81 4.36 52.24
N VAL A 13 20.79 5.24 51.97
CA VAL A 13 21.40 6.30 52.83
C VAL A 13 21.71 7.55 51.96
N THR A 14 21.89 8.76 52.55
CA THR A 14 21.90 10.08 51.86
C THR A 14 22.77 11.16 52.52
N GLY A 15 23.19 12.20 51.77
CA GLY A 15 23.85 13.45 52.25
C GLY A 15 25.38 13.54 51.99
N ARG A 16 26.06 14.71 51.97
CA ARG A 16 25.70 16.14 52.17
C ARG A 16 26.67 17.07 51.35
N THR A 17 26.79 18.37 51.63
CA THR A 17 27.16 19.43 50.64
C THR A 17 28.20 20.49 51.09
N VAL A 18 28.98 21.04 50.12
CA VAL A 18 29.51 22.46 50.04
C VAL A 18 30.61 22.85 51.08
N PRO A 19 31.51 23.89 50.90
CA PRO A 19 31.65 24.97 49.88
C PRO A 19 33.05 25.15 49.22
N GLY A 20 33.22 26.22 48.41
CA GLY A 20 34.29 27.22 48.74
C GLY A 20 35.41 27.55 47.73
N SER A 21 35.17 28.54 46.85
CA SER A 21 36.11 29.57 46.32
C SER A 21 37.64 29.46 46.50
N GLY A 22 38.39 29.66 45.40
CA GLY A 22 39.80 30.08 45.42
C GLY A 22 40.28 30.66 44.08
N ARG A 23 40.50 31.99 44.01
CA ARG A 23 41.23 32.64 42.90
C ARG A 23 42.69 32.81 43.32
N GLY A 24 43.63 32.40 42.47
CA GLY A 24 45.06 32.59 42.67
C GLY A 24 45.78 32.80 41.35
N LEU A 25 46.02 34.05 40.98
CA LEU A 25 47.01 34.39 39.96
C LEU A 25 48.38 34.39 40.66
N LEU A 26 49.37 33.69 40.12
CA LEU A 26 50.75 33.78 40.61
C LEU A 26 51.73 33.65 39.44
N THR A 27 52.77 34.47 39.49
CA THR A 27 53.49 34.91 38.30
C THR A 27 54.73 34.07 38.02
N LEU A 28 54.99 33.90 36.72
CA LEU A 28 56.22 33.47 36.05
C LEU A 28 57.49 33.35 36.93
N LEU A 29 58.12 32.18 36.89
CA LEU A 29 59.56 32.03 37.08
C LEU A 29 60.08 30.87 36.21
N MET A 30 60.63 31.19 35.03
CA MET A 30 61.36 30.23 34.21
C MET A 30 62.74 29.98 34.82
N VAL A 31 63.04 28.73 35.15
CA VAL A 31 64.40 28.26 35.42
C VAL A 31 64.76 27.25 34.33
N VAL A 32 65.58 27.67 33.37
CA VAL A 32 66.06 26.80 32.28
C VAL A 32 67.24 25.97 32.79
N ALA A 33 66.95 24.79 33.32
CA ALA A 33 67.98 23.80 33.67
C ALA A 33 68.37 22.99 32.42
N LEU A 34 69.47 23.36 31.77
CA LEU A 34 69.99 22.67 30.58
C LEU A 34 70.79 21.41 30.98
N THR A 35 70.10 20.30 31.26
CA THR A 35 70.75 19.00 31.51
C THR A 35 71.03 18.27 30.19
N LEU A 36 72.30 18.19 29.80
CA LEU A 36 72.74 17.51 28.58
C LEU A 36 72.76 15.98 28.75
N ALA A 37 71.60 15.35 28.65
CA ALA A 37 71.48 13.88 28.67
C ALA A 37 71.82 13.30 27.29
N ALA A 38 72.92 12.57 27.18
CA ALA A 38 73.31 11.88 25.95
C ALA A 38 72.34 10.71 25.66
N ALA A 39 71.38 10.94 24.76
CA ALA A 39 70.43 9.93 24.33
C ALA A 39 71.13 8.86 23.48
N VAL A 40 71.46 7.71 24.07
CA VAL A 40 71.87 6.52 23.32
C VAL A 40 70.69 6.09 22.46
N SER A 41 70.78 6.38 21.16
CA SER A 41 69.76 6.02 20.17
C SER A 41 69.80 4.52 19.90
N ALA A 42 69.17 3.74 20.79
CA ALA A 42 68.81 2.36 20.47
C ALA A 42 67.99 2.37 19.17
N PRO A 43 68.35 1.56 18.16
CA PRO A 43 67.58 1.50 16.92
C PRO A 43 66.16 1.06 17.25
N ALA A 44 65.18 1.87 16.87
CA ALA A 44 63.77 1.52 17.05
C ALA A 44 63.44 0.34 16.13
N SER A 45 63.59 -0.88 16.65
CA SER A 45 63.20 -2.11 15.98
C SER A 45 61.73 -2.03 15.61
N SER A 46 61.46 -1.66 14.36
CA SER A 46 60.13 -1.65 13.77
C SER A 46 59.64 -3.08 13.68
N ALA A 47 59.03 -3.57 14.76
CA ALA A 47 58.49 -4.92 14.86
C ALA A 47 57.52 -5.13 13.68
N ALA A 48 58.00 -5.87 12.69
CA ALA A 48 57.30 -6.08 11.43
C ALA A 48 55.97 -6.77 11.75
N THR A 49 54.91 -5.99 11.78
CA THR A 49 53.60 -6.43 12.24
C THR A 49 53.05 -7.38 11.18
N THR A 50 53.27 -8.67 11.39
CA THR A 50 53.08 -9.72 10.39
C THR A 50 51.61 -9.80 10.00
N THR A 51 51.29 -9.19 8.86
CA THR A 51 49.94 -9.15 8.34
C THR A 51 49.59 -10.52 7.80
N VAL A 52 48.76 -11.26 8.53
CA VAL A 52 48.23 -12.55 8.07
C VAL A 52 47.40 -12.28 6.81
N SER A 53 47.87 -12.79 5.66
CA SER A 53 47.12 -12.73 4.41
C SER A 53 45.80 -13.51 4.56
N PRO A 54 44.66 -12.96 4.12
CA PRO A 54 43.40 -13.69 4.09
C PRO A 54 43.50 -14.98 3.27
N ILE A 55 42.66 -15.98 3.58
CA ILE A 55 42.68 -17.26 2.87
C ILE A 55 42.08 -17.06 1.46
N GLY A 56 42.92 -17.18 0.44
CA GLY A 56 42.53 -17.15 -0.96
C GLY A 56 42.11 -15.76 -1.48
N GLY A 57 41.66 -15.72 -2.74
CA GLY A 57 41.50 -14.48 -3.50
C GLY A 57 40.38 -13.57 -2.98
N ALA A 58 40.58 -12.25 -3.10
CA ALA A 58 39.53 -11.28 -2.84
C ALA A 58 38.31 -11.55 -3.74
N ALA A 59 37.11 -11.48 -3.18
CA ALA A 59 35.88 -11.67 -3.94
C ALA A 59 35.73 -10.58 -5.00
N PRO A 60 35.38 -10.92 -6.26
CA PRO A 60 35.25 -9.94 -7.32
C PRO A 60 34.14 -8.93 -7.00
N PHE A 61 34.34 -7.68 -7.44
CA PHE A 61 33.47 -6.56 -7.10
C PHE A 61 32.02 -6.82 -7.55
N GLY A 62 31.08 -6.83 -6.59
CA GLY A 62 29.69 -7.15 -6.87
C GLY A 62 29.39 -8.64 -7.04
N ALA A 63 30.21 -9.54 -6.50
CA ALA A 63 29.83 -10.95 -6.31
C ALA A 63 28.54 -11.06 -5.48
N THR A 64 27.70 -12.06 -5.80
CA THR A 64 26.40 -12.30 -5.13
C THR A 64 26.51 -13.21 -3.90
N SER A 65 27.66 -13.85 -3.72
CA SER A 65 27.93 -14.73 -2.58
C SER A 65 29.41 -14.70 -2.16
N LEU A 66 29.68 -15.04 -0.90
CA LEU A 66 31.03 -15.30 -0.38
C LEU A 66 31.10 -16.75 0.14
N ARG A 67 32.21 -17.42 -0.15
CA ARG A 67 32.47 -18.84 0.12
C ARG A 67 33.86 -19.00 0.72
N TYR A 68 34.12 -20.14 1.34
CA TYR A 68 35.48 -20.53 1.71
C TYR A 68 36.41 -20.50 0.49
N GLY A 69 37.66 -20.09 0.72
CA GLY A 69 38.63 -19.78 -0.35
C GLY A 69 38.55 -18.35 -0.89
N HIS A 70 37.61 -17.53 -0.38
CA HIS A 70 37.49 -16.11 -0.72
C HIS A 70 37.28 -15.24 0.53
N HIS A 71 37.65 -13.96 0.40
CA HIS A 71 37.45 -12.93 1.42
C HIS A 71 36.92 -11.62 0.81
N LEU A 72 36.29 -10.79 1.64
CA LEU A 72 35.87 -9.44 1.31
C LEU A 72 36.81 -8.44 2.00
N ALA A 73 37.79 -7.95 1.24
CA ALA A 73 38.78 -6.97 1.72
C ALA A 73 38.15 -5.59 2.00
N ALA A 74 38.84 -4.75 2.77
CA ALA A 74 38.45 -3.36 2.99
C ALA A 74 38.27 -2.59 1.66
N GLY A 75 37.15 -1.87 1.51
CA GLY A 75 36.70 -1.25 0.27
C GLY A 75 35.86 -2.19 -0.63
N GLY A 76 35.94 -3.50 -0.43
CA GLY A 76 35.20 -4.51 -1.21
C GLY A 76 33.71 -4.56 -0.90
N GLN A 77 32.91 -4.96 -1.89
CA GLN A 77 31.48 -5.18 -1.73
C GLN A 77 30.95 -6.41 -2.46
N LEU A 78 30.04 -7.13 -1.80
CA LEU A 78 29.09 -8.04 -2.43
C LEU A 78 27.83 -7.25 -2.82
N ALA A 79 27.11 -7.71 -3.84
CA ALA A 79 25.85 -7.11 -4.28
C ALA A 79 24.81 -8.19 -4.60
N SER A 80 23.52 -7.92 -4.33
CA SER A 80 22.43 -8.80 -4.74
C SER A 80 22.40 -8.99 -6.27
N PRO A 81 21.75 -10.05 -6.79
CA PRO A 81 21.49 -10.22 -8.22
C PRO A 81 20.83 -8.99 -8.86
N ASN A 82 19.85 -8.35 -8.19
CA ASN A 82 19.22 -7.11 -8.65
C ASN A 82 20.07 -5.84 -8.46
N ARG A 83 21.29 -5.94 -7.91
CA ARG A 83 22.27 -4.85 -7.64
C ARG A 83 21.87 -3.80 -6.60
N PHE A 84 20.63 -3.76 -6.11
CA PHE A 84 20.14 -2.72 -5.19
C PHE A 84 20.49 -2.94 -3.71
N VAL A 85 20.91 -4.15 -3.34
CA VAL A 85 21.39 -4.48 -1.99
C VAL A 85 22.89 -4.68 -2.06
N THR A 86 23.64 -4.05 -1.17
CA THR A 86 25.09 -4.25 -1.07
C THR A 86 25.52 -4.58 0.34
N MET A 87 26.49 -5.49 0.45
CA MET A 87 27.18 -5.79 1.69
C MET A 87 28.64 -5.36 1.53
N ARG A 88 29.02 -4.30 2.23
CA ARG A 88 30.24 -3.52 1.98
C ARG A 88 31.15 -3.61 3.20
N MET A 89 32.39 -4.05 3.00
CA MET A 89 33.44 -3.97 4.01
C MET A 89 34.09 -2.60 3.91
N GLN A 90 33.73 -1.69 4.81
CA GLN A 90 34.19 -0.30 4.75
C GLN A 90 35.66 -0.18 5.14
N THR A 91 36.34 0.85 4.62
CA THR A 91 37.75 1.16 4.91
C THR A 91 38.02 1.52 6.38
N ASN A 92 36.98 1.91 7.12
CA ASN A 92 37.01 2.12 8.59
C ASN A 92 36.92 0.82 9.42
N GLY A 93 36.68 -0.33 8.78
CA GLY A 93 36.61 -1.64 9.41
C GLY A 93 35.23 -2.18 9.74
N GLN A 94 34.15 -1.46 9.39
CA GLN A 94 32.77 -1.94 9.55
C GLN A 94 32.31 -2.77 8.34
N LEU A 95 31.71 -3.93 8.59
CA LEU A 95 30.96 -4.68 7.58
C LEU A 95 29.50 -4.23 7.65
N THR A 96 28.96 -3.72 6.54
CA THR A 96 27.65 -3.02 6.55
C THR A 96 26.74 -3.48 5.43
N VAL A 97 25.42 -3.52 5.68
CA VAL A 97 24.40 -3.83 4.65
C VAL A 97 23.57 -2.59 4.35
N TRP A 98 23.46 -2.31 3.06
CA TRP A 98 22.77 -1.13 2.51
C TRP A 98 21.77 -1.55 1.43
N ALA A 99 20.62 -0.89 1.39
CA ALA A 99 19.69 -0.93 0.27
C ALA A 99 19.02 0.45 0.13
N GLY A 100 18.81 0.94 -1.10
CA GLY A 100 18.09 2.21 -1.32
C GLY A 100 18.69 3.46 -0.66
N GLY A 101 20.03 3.53 -0.55
CA GLY A 101 20.71 4.61 0.18
C GLY A 101 20.58 4.56 1.71
N ARG A 102 19.89 3.55 2.27
CA ARG A 102 19.72 3.34 3.72
C ARG A 102 20.61 2.20 4.20
N GLN A 103 21.35 2.42 5.29
CA GLN A 103 22.01 1.34 6.03
C GLN A 103 20.96 0.60 6.88
N TYR A 104 21.01 -0.74 6.85
CA TYR A 104 20.11 -1.60 7.63
C TYR A 104 20.85 -2.41 8.71
N TRP A 105 22.14 -2.69 8.51
CA TRP A 105 22.96 -3.47 9.46
C TRP A 105 24.41 -3.01 9.44
N THR A 106 25.09 -3.12 10.59
CA THR A 106 26.55 -3.01 10.75
C THR A 106 27.05 -4.06 11.73
N SER A 107 28.27 -4.55 11.54
CA SER A 107 28.97 -5.44 12.46
C SER A 107 29.42 -4.78 13.77
N GLY A 108 29.49 -3.44 13.81
CA GLY A 108 30.07 -2.69 14.93
C GLY A 108 31.60 -2.83 15.06
N THR A 109 32.27 -3.50 14.12
CA THR A 109 33.74 -3.64 14.11
C THR A 109 34.41 -2.38 13.58
N SER A 110 35.60 -2.06 14.08
CA SER A 110 36.42 -0.94 13.59
C SER A 110 37.88 -1.36 13.40
N GLY A 111 38.62 -0.61 12.60
CA GLY A 111 40.04 -0.87 12.26
C GLY A 111 40.30 -0.82 10.76
N GLN A 112 41.33 -0.06 10.36
CA GLN A 112 41.75 -0.03 8.95
C GLN A 112 42.31 -1.40 8.52
N GLY A 113 41.94 -1.84 7.31
CA GLY A 113 42.42 -3.11 6.76
C GLY A 113 41.75 -4.37 7.35
N ASN A 114 40.67 -4.23 8.13
CA ASN A 114 39.83 -5.38 8.48
C ASN A 114 39.23 -6.01 7.21
N TYR A 115 39.04 -7.33 7.23
CA TYR A 115 38.39 -8.09 6.14
C TYR A 115 37.35 -9.08 6.68
N ALA A 116 36.41 -9.50 5.84
CA ALA A 116 35.42 -10.53 6.18
C ALA A 116 35.65 -11.82 5.38
N GLN A 117 35.54 -12.99 6.01
CA GLN A 117 35.91 -14.28 5.43
C GLN A 117 34.91 -15.36 5.86
N VAL A 118 34.53 -16.26 4.95
CA VAL A 118 33.84 -17.52 5.32
C VAL A 118 34.90 -18.59 5.55
N GLU A 119 35.01 -19.08 6.77
CA GLU A 119 36.03 -20.04 7.19
C GLU A 119 35.69 -21.49 6.83
N ARG A 120 36.71 -22.37 6.82
CA ARG A 120 36.54 -23.81 6.51
C ARG A 120 35.56 -24.50 7.45
N ASN A 121 35.50 -24.05 8.71
CA ASN A 121 34.61 -24.53 9.76
C ASN A 121 33.17 -23.96 9.67
N GLY A 122 32.88 -23.11 8.68
CA GLY A 122 31.53 -22.60 8.37
C GLY A 122 31.22 -21.18 8.82
N TYR A 123 32.07 -20.60 9.66
CA TYR A 123 31.80 -19.32 10.29
C TYR A 123 32.09 -18.19 9.30
N LEU A 124 31.16 -17.23 9.13
CA LEU A 124 31.54 -15.91 8.62
C LEU A 124 32.21 -15.18 9.79
N GLN A 125 33.43 -14.72 9.58
CA GLN A 125 34.21 -13.97 10.56
C GLN A 125 34.68 -12.65 9.98
N ILE A 126 34.91 -11.66 10.85
CA ILE A 126 35.61 -10.42 10.52
C ILE A 126 36.93 -10.45 11.26
N HIS A 127 38.03 -10.25 10.54
CA HIS A 127 39.38 -10.24 11.09
C HIS A 127 39.97 -8.84 10.95
N ASN A 128 40.93 -8.50 11.82
CA ASN A 128 41.81 -7.36 11.59
C ASN A 128 42.98 -7.71 10.66
N ARG A 129 43.82 -6.72 10.35
CA ARG A 129 45.00 -6.87 9.46
C ARG A 129 46.06 -7.90 9.94
N VAL A 130 45.96 -8.42 11.17
CA VAL A 130 46.83 -9.49 11.70
C VAL A 130 46.06 -10.80 11.94
N GLY A 131 44.90 -10.98 11.30
CA GLY A 131 44.12 -12.22 11.35
C GLY A 131 43.29 -12.42 12.62
N ARG A 132 43.39 -11.54 13.63
CA ARG A 132 42.60 -11.66 14.87
C ARG A 132 41.12 -11.43 14.59
N VAL A 133 40.30 -12.40 14.96
CA VAL A 133 38.84 -12.34 14.89
C VAL A 133 38.30 -11.19 15.76
N LEU A 134 37.49 -10.32 15.16
CA LEU A 134 36.76 -9.21 15.79
C LEU A 134 35.27 -9.51 15.92
N TRP A 135 34.70 -10.28 14.99
CA TRP A 135 33.30 -10.68 14.98
C TRP A 135 33.14 -12.06 14.35
N SER A 136 32.11 -12.79 14.74
CA SER A 136 31.83 -14.15 14.30
C SER A 136 30.32 -14.40 14.21
N SER A 137 29.87 -15.04 13.14
CA SER A 137 28.46 -15.43 12.93
C SER A 137 28.00 -16.61 13.78
N HIS A 138 28.95 -17.34 14.40
CA HIS A 138 28.72 -18.57 15.15
C HIS A 138 28.06 -19.72 14.36
N THR A 139 28.11 -19.68 13.03
CA THR A 139 27.54 -20.70 12.13
C THR A 139 28.53 -21.84 11.85
N ALA A 140 28.69 -22.77 12.78
CA ALA A 140 29.50 -23.97 12.54
C ALA A 140 28.92 -24.86 11.41
N GLY A 141 29.78 -25.53 10.64
CA GLY A 141 29.41 -26.52 9.62
C GLY A 141 30.11 -26.32 8.27
N THR A 142 30.57 -27.41 7.63
CA THR A 142 31.31 -27.32 6.37
C THR A 142 30.40 -26.96 5.18
N GLY A 143 30.95 -26.16 4.25
CA GLY A 143 30.26 -25.78 3.01
C GLY A 143 29.22 -24.66 3.16
N ASN A 144 29.26 -23.88 4.25
CA ASN A 144 28.43 -22.70 4.41
C ASN A 144 28.75 -21.61 3.35
N VAL A 145 27.74 -20.85 2.95
CA VAL A 145 27.81 -19.80 1.93
C VAL A 145 27.05 -18.57 2.39
N LEU A 146 27.67 -17.40 2.32
CA LEU A 146 27.01 -16.11 2.51
C LEU A 146 26.35 -15.68 1.19
N TYR A 147 25.07 -15.32 1.19
CA TYR A 147 24.36 -14.77 0.03
C TYR A 147 23.75 -13.40 0.33
N VAL A 148 23.83 -12.48 -0.64
CA VAL A 148 23.10 -11.20 -0.60
C VAL A 148 21.83 -11.35 -1.44
N LEU A 149 20.66 -11.35 -0.80
CA LEU A 149 19.38 -11.60 -1.47
C LEU A 149 18.74 -10.30 -1.98
N ASN A 150 17.94 -10.39 -3.05
CA ASN A 150 17.22 -9.24 -3.63
C ASN A 150 16.28 -8.52 -2.65
N SER A 151 15.84 -9.19 -1.57
CA SER A 151 14.93 -8.65 -0.53
C SER A 151 15.60 -7.73 0.51
N GLY A 152 16.91 -7.52 0.41
CA GLY A 152 17.71 -6.79 1.41
C GLY A 152 18.38 -7.69 2.45
N ASN A 153 17.87 -8.89 2.67
CA ASN A 153 18.41 -9.79 3.68
C ASN A 153 19.70 -10.46 3.19
N VAL A 154 20.75 -10.41 4.01
CA VAL A 154 21.93 -11.26 3.87
C VAL A 154 21.75 -12.50 4.74
N VAL A 155 22.03 -13.67 4.18
CA VAL A 155 21.89 -14.97 4.85
C VAL A 155 23.18 -15.80 4.76
N ILE A 156 23.51 -16.55 5.81
CA ILE A 156 24.44 -17.68 5.73
C ILE A 156 23.60 -18.94 5.56
N GLN A 157 23.78 -19.61 4.43
CA GLN A 157 23.09 -20.83 4.06
C GLN A 157 24.06 -22.02 4.13
N THR A 158 23.61 -23.12 4.73
CA THR A 158 24.41 -24.35 4.85
C THR A 158 24.43 -25.14 3.54
N SER A 159 25.36 -26.10 3.45
CA SER A 159 25.37 -27.14 2.41
C SER A 159 24.01 -27.86 2.26
N ALA A 160 23.34 -28.13 3.39
CA ALA A 160 21.96 -28.66 3.45
C ALA A 160 20.86 -27.63 3.15
N ARG A 161 21.18 -26.49 2.54
CA ARG A 161 20.28 -25.38 2.14
C ARG A 161 19.44 -24.76 3.27
N ARG A 162 19.88 -24.87 4.53
CA ARG A 162 19.20 -24.22 5.68
C ARG A 162 19.84 -22.86 5.97
N VAL A 163 19.04 -21.87 6.36
CA VAL A 163 19.57 -20.58 6.85
C VAL A 163 20.09 -20.78 8.28
N ALA A 164 21.40 -20.66 8.47
CA ALA A 164 22.06 -20.77 9.77
C ALA A 164 22.18 -19.43 10.51
N TRP A 165 22.28 -18.33 9.76
CA TRP A 165 22.27 -16.95 10.28
C TRP A 165 21.71 -16.00 9.23
N GLN A 166 21.17 -14.87 9.68
CA GLN A 166 20.69 -13.81 8.80
C GLN A 166 20.74 -12.44 9.46
N THR A 167 20.93 -11.39 8.64
CA THR A 167 20.82 -9.99 9.12
C THR A 167 19.42 -9.60 9.55
N SER A 168 18.39 -10.37 9.14
CA SER A 168 16.97 -10.04 9.31
C SER A 168 16.57 -8.69 8.68
N THR A 169 17.32 -8.23 7.68
CA THR A 169 17.07 -6.97 6.97
C THR A 169 15.82 -7.08 6.11
N ARG A 170 14.97 -6.05 6.16
CA ARG A 170 13.68 -5.94 5.47
C ARG A 170 13.67 -4.78 4.48
N ALA A 171 14.44 -4.85 3.38
CA ALA A 171 14.41 -3.76 2.39
C ALA A 171 13.12 -3.73 1.56
N SER A 172 12.34 -4.82 1.57
CA SER A 172 11.03 -4.96 0.95
C SER A 172 9.85 -4.53 1.83
N GLU A 173 10.07 -4.07 3.06
CA GLU A 173 8.98 -3.77 4.02
C GLU A 173 9.13 -2.40 4.69
N LEU A 174 7.99 -1.83 5.11
CA LEU A 174 7.92 -0.71 6.06
C LEU A 174 6.98 -1.13 7.19
N ASP A 175 7.50 -1.26 8.42
CA ASP A 175 6.70 -1.62 9.60
C ASP A 175 5.96 -0.39 10.18
N ALA A 176 4.96 -0.64 11.04
CA ALA A 176 4.18 0.42 11.70
C ALA A 176 5.07 1.44 12.45
N ALA A 177 4.71 2.72 12.32
CA ALA A 177 5.46 3.91 12.77
C ALA A 177 6.79 4.20 12.06
N GLN A 178 7.21 3.41 11.07
CA GLN A 178 8.37 3.76 10.24
C GLN A 178 8.02 4.81 9.18
N THR A 179 9.06 5.51 8.73
CA THR A 179 9.01 6.54 7.68
C THR A 179 9.92 6.13 6.52
N LEU A 180 9.46 6.37 5.29
CA LEU A 180 10.27 6.37 4.08
C LEU A 180 10.43 7.84 3.65
N SER A 181 11.63 8.38 3.84
CA SER A 181 11.93 9.79 3.59
C SER A 181 12.23 10.07 2.12
N SER A 182 12.09 11.33 1.68
CA SER A 182 12.59 11.84 0.40
C SER A 182 13.99 11.30 0.07
N GLY A 183 14.12 10.64 -1.09
CA GLY A 183 15.34 9.98 -1.58
C GLY A 183 15.49 8.51 -1.18
N GLN A 184 14.63 7.96 -0.33
CA GLN A 184 14.66 6.55 0.09
C GLN A 184 13.67 5.70 -0.72
N ALA A 185 13.94 4.39 -0.79
CA ALA A 185 13.06 3.43 -1.46
C ALA A 185 12.98 2.08 -0.73
N LEU A 186 11.87 1.35 -0.98
CA LEU A 186 11.73 -0.08 -0.70
C LEU A 186 11.97 -0.90 -1.98
N PHE A 187 12.51 -2.12 -1.83
CA PHE A 187 12.93 -2.96 -2.95
C PHE A 187 12.25 -4.32 -2.92
N GLY A 188 11.52 -4.65 -3.97
CA GLY A 188 10.90 -5.95 -4.18
C GLY A 188 11.92 -7.00 -4.62
N PRO A 189 11.74 -8.28 -4.23
CA PRO A 189 12.66 -9.34 -4.64
C PRO A 189 12.72 -9.58 -6.16
N GLY A 190 11.72 -9.14 -6.93
CA GLY A 190 11.69 -9.18 -8.39
C GLY A 190 12.39 -7.99 -9.07
N GLY A 191 12.89 -7.01 -8.30
CA GLY A 191 13.52 -5.79 -8.82
C GLY A 191 12.58 -4.57 -8.86
N GLU A 192 11.41 -4.67 -8.25
CA GLU A 192 10.46 -3.58 -8.08
C GLU A 192 10.95 -2.54 -7.07
N GLN A 193 10.53 -1.27 -7.21
CA GLN A 193 11.03 -0.19 -6.35
C GLN A 193 9.90 0.77 -5.98
N LEU A 194 9.60 0.92 -4.69
CA LEU A 194 8.76 2.00 -4.19
C LEU A 194 9.65 3.16 -3.75
N ILE A 195 9.74 4.19 -4.56
CA ILE A 195 10.64 5.34 -4.36
C ILE A 195 9.85 6.54 -3.83
N MET A 196 10.29 7.12 -2.71
CA MET A 196 9.85 8.43 -2.24
C MET A 196 10.74 9.49 -2.91
N GLY A 197 10.29 10.02 -4.04
CA GLY A 197 11.05 10.95 -4.88
C GLY A 197 11.41 12.27 -4.19
N SER A 198 12.54 12.85 -4.60
CA SER A 198 13.03 14.15 -4.10
C SER A 198 12.21 15.35 -4.61
N ASP A 199 11.33 15.11 -5.59
CA ASP A 199 10.28 16.00 -6.07
C ASP A 199 9.04 16.03 -5.15
N GLY A 200 8.91 15.08 -4.22
CA GLY A 200 7.75 14.90 -3.35
C GLY A 200 6.76 13.81 -3.78
N ASN A 201 7.02 13.13 -4.89
CA ASN A 201 6.13 12.10 -5.42
C ASN A 201 6.50 10.71 -4.92
N LEU A 202 5.51 9.88 -4.55
CA LEU A 202 5.75 8.46 -4.28
C LEU A 202 5.42 7.66 -5.56
N VAL A 203 6.34 6.78 -5.97
CA VAL A 203 6.31 6.12 -7.28
C VAL A 203 6.67 4.64 -7.13
N LEU A 204 5.90 3.74 -7.74
CA LEU A 204 6.25 2.32 -7.86
C LEU A 204 6.74 2.02 -9.28
N HIS A 205 7.97 1.50 -9.37
CA HIS A 205 8.57 0.97 -10.58
C HIS A 205 8.54 -0.56 -10.59
N ARG A 206 8.37 -1.15 -11.78
CA ARG A 206 8.52 -2.60 -12.03
C ARG A 206 9.56 -2.80 -13.14
N GLY A 207 10.83 -2.65 -12.79
CA GLY A 207 11.91 -2.44 -13.75
C GLY A 207 11.92 -0.98 -14.24
N SER A 208 12.05 -0.76 -15.55
CA SER A 208 11.98 0.59 -16.14
C SER A 208 10.62 1.30 -15.95
N PRO A 209 9.45 0.69 -16.28
CA PRO A 209 8.19 1.41 -16.25
C PRO A 209 7.73 1.75 -14.82
N ILE A 210 7.21 2.96 -14.68
CA ILE A 210 6.35 3.37 -13.56
C ILE A 210 5.00 2.65 -13.74
N VAL A 211 4.56 1.94 -12.70
CA VAL A 211 3.28 1.21 -12.69
C VAL A 211 2.23 1.85 -11.77
N TRP A 212 2.64 2.72 -10.84
CA TRP A 212 1.74 3.46 -9.96
C TRP A 212 2.44 4.70 -9.37
N SER A 213 1.67 5.72 -8.98
CA SER A 213 2.17 6.91 -8.28
C SER A 213 1.07 7.59 -7.46
N THR A 214 1.45 8.35 -6.42
CA THR A 214 0.53 9.20 -5.64
C THR A 214 0.15 10.50 -6.33
N GLY A 215 0.90 10.94 -7.35
CA GLY A 215 0.67 12.22 -8.03
C GLY A 215 1.01 13.45 -7.17
N THR A 216 1.93 13.33 -6.20
CA THR A 216 2.27 14.39 -5.22
C THR A 216 3.56 15.15 -5.56
N ALA A 217 3.94 15.19 -6.83
CA ALA A 217 5.10 15.94 -7.31
C ALA A 217 4.96 17.46 -7.03
N GLY A 218 6.10 18.13 -6.81
CA GLY A 218 6.16 19.54 -6.42
C GLY A 218 6.28 19.77 -4.90
N HIS A 219 6.19 18.70 -4.09
CA HIS A 219 6.29 18.75 -2.63
C HIS A 219 7.64 18.21 -2.12
N ARG A 220 8.74 18.84 -2.56
CA ARG A 220 10.12 18.44 -2.22
C ARG A 220 10.32 18.21 -0.72
N GLY A 221 11.03 17.15 -0.35
CA GLY A 221 11.24 16.77 1.05
C GLY A 221 10.03 16.10 1.74
N ALA A 222 8.95 15.82 1.02
CA ALA A 222 7.86 15.01 1.54
C ALA A 222 8.31 13.58 1.90
N ARG A 223 7.51 12.92 2.73
CA ARG A 223 7.81 11.60 3.31
C ARG A 223 6.56 10.74 3.43
N LEU A 224 6.69 9.45 3.18
CA LEU A 224 5.65 8.46 3.46
C LEU A 224 5.81 7.96 4.90
N VAL A 225 4.73 7.99 5.68
CA VAL A 225 4.67 7.41 7.03
C VAL A 225 3.62 6.31 7.04
N LEU A 226 3.99 5.14 7.58
CA LEU A 226 3.00 4.15 7.97
C LEU A 226 2.57 4.40 9.42
N THR A 227 1.33 4.83 9.64
CA THR A 227 0.86 5.17 10.99
C THR A 227 0.66 3.92 11.86
N LYS A 228 0.68 4.10 13.19
CA LYS A 228 0.36 3.05 14.17
C LYS A 228 -1.07 2.49 14.03
N THR A 229 -1.96 3.18 13.32
CA THR A 229 -3.35 2.75 13.05
C THR A 229 -3.49 1.95 11.74
N GLY A 230 -2.40 1.78 10.97
CA GLY A 230 -2.39 1.02 9.72
C GLY A 230 -2.67 1.83 8.45
N ASN A 231 -2.69 3.16 8.55
CA ASN A 231 -2.91 4.03 7.40
C ASN A 231 -1.56 4.46 6.78
N LEU A 232 -1.44 4.44 5.46
CA LEU A 232 -0.34 5.11 4.77
C LEU A 232 -0.70 6.57 4.57
N VAL A 233 0.21 7.47 4.95
CA VAL A 233 0.01 8.91 4.83
C VAL A 233 1.28 9.55 4.31
N LEU A 234 1.16 10.28 3.20
CA LEU A 234 2.25 11.06 2.61
C LEU A 234 2.14 12.49 3.16
N TYR A 235 3.16 12.90 3.91
CA TYR A 235 3.24 14.20 4.57
C TYR A 235 4.25 15.10 3.88
N SER A 236 3.87 16.36 3.69
CA SER A 236 4.79 17.46 3.41
C SER A 236 5.76 17.71 4.58
N THR A 237 6.79 18.53 4.33
CA THR A 237 7.73 19.03 5.36
C THR A 237 7.02 19.75 6.50
N THR A 238 5.92 20.48 6.22
CA THR A 238 5.09 21.20 7.21
C THR A 238 3.99 20.33 7.83
N ASN A 239 4.04 19.00 7.67
CA ASN A 239 3.08 18.03 8.19
C ASN A 239 1.64 18.14 7.65
N ARG A 240 1.37 18.97 6.63
CA ARG A 240 0.14 18.85 5.83
C ARG A 240 0.12 17.50 5.12
N VAL A 241 -1.00 16.79 5.23
CA VAL A 241 -1.30 15.56 4.48
C VAL A 241 -1.44 15.90 2.98
N LEU A 242 -0.75 15.15 2.14
CA LEU A 242 -0.77 15.28 0.69
C LEU A 242 -1.52 14.12 0.02
N TRP A 243 -1.36 12.91 0.54
CA TRP A 243 -2.04 11.70 0.08
C TRP A 243 -2.25 10.72 1.24
N THR A 244 -3.25 9.84 1.13
CA THR A 244 -3.44 8.73 2.05
C THR A 244 -4.08 7.52 1.34
N SER A 245 -3.75 6.30 1.79
CA SER A 245 -4.37 5.06 1.30
C SER A 245 -5.81 4.87 1.79
N GLY A 246 -6.23 5.58 2.85
CA GLY A 246 -7.53 5.40 3.49
C GLY A 246 -7.65 4.13 4.34
N THR A 247 -6.53 3.44 4.60
CA THR A 247 -6.49 2.07 5.17
C THR A 247 -6.50 2.05 6.70
N GLY A 248 -7.28 2.92 7.34
CA GLY A 248 -7.35 3.01 8.80
C GLY A 248 -7.86 1.74 9.48
N ASN A 249 -7.53 1.60 10.77
CA ASN A 249 -8.02 0.56 11.69
C ASN A 249 -7.59 -0.89 11.39
N ILE A 250 -6.54 -1.09 10.59
CA ILE A 250 -6.00 -2.42 10.26
C ILE A 250 -5.06 -2.99 11.35
N GLY A 251 -4.64 -2.15 12.31
CA GLY A 251 -4.07 -2.57 13.59
C GLY A 251 -2.55 -2.40 13.73
N ALA A 252 -2.09 -2.33 14.98
CA ALA A 252 -0.77 -1.83 15.39
C ALA A 252 0.45 -2.70 15.04
N ARG A 253 0.29 -3.76 14.25
CA ARG A 253 1.36 -4.65 13.76
C ARG A 253 1.27 -4.92 12.25
N ALA A 254 0.55 -4.08 11.52
CA ALA A 254 0.47 -4.17 10.07
C ALA A 254 1.73 -3.61 9.39
N ARG A 255 1.99 -4.07 8.16
CA ARG A 255 3.20 -3.79 7.38
C ARG A 255 2.81 -3.42 5.95
N LEU A 256 3.53 -2.49 5.35
CA LEU A 256 3.58 -2.34 3.90
C LEU A 256 4.67 -3.29 3.37
N VAL A 257 4.36 -4.10 2.36
CA VAL A 257 5.29 -5.08 1.77
C VAL A 257 5.25 -4.99 0.25
N LEU A 258 6.41 -4.80 -0.35
CA LEU A 258 6.61 -4.89 -1.80
C LEU A 258 7.00 -6.35 -2.14
N ARG A 259 6.04 -7.08 -2.71
CA ARG A 259 6.15 -8.51 -3.03
C ARG A 259 6.89 -8.75 -4.35
N SER A 260 7.34 -9.99 -4.56
CA SER A 260 8.04 -10.47 -5.76
C SER A 260 7.15 -10.75 -6.98
N ASP A 261 5.85 -10.49 -6.85
CA ASP A 261 4.87 -10.40 -7.94
C ASP A 261 4.62 -8.93 -8.36
N GLY A 262 5.36 -8.01 -7.74
CA GLY A 262 5.25 -6.56 -7.88
C GLY A 262 3.97 -5.95 -7.33
N HIS A 263 3.24 -6.63 -6.44
CA HIS A 263 2.15 -6.03 -5.69
C HIS A 263 2.68 -5.31 -4.44
N LEU A 264 2.20 -4.09 -4.22
CA LEU A 264 2.48 -3.31 -3.03
C LEU A 264 1.36 -3.52 -2.01
N VAL A 265 1.45 -4.61 -1.25
CA VAL A 265 0.38 -5.00 -0.33
C VAL A 265 0.51 -4.34 1.03
N PHE A 266 -0.61 -3.95 1.60
CA PHE A 266 -0.74 -3.71 3.02
C PHE A 266 -1.28 -4.96 3.70
N GLN A 267 -0.56 -5.50 4.68
CA GLN A 267 -0.91 -6.78 5.32
C GLN A 267 -0.80 -6.75 6.84
N SER A 268 -1.59 -7.60 7.51
CA SER A 268 -1.54 -7.76 8.95
C SER A 268 -0.24 -8.47 9.42
N ALA A 269 -0.03 -8.53 10.74
CA ALA A 269 1.08 -9.29 11.32
C ALA A 269 1.14 -10.74 10.84
N ALA A 270 -0.03 -11.35 10.57
CA ALA A 270 -0.22 -12.73 10.13
C ALA A 270 -0.20 -12.89 8.58
N GLY A 271 0.22 -11.88 7.82
CA GLY A 271 0.34 -11.96 6.35
C GLY A 271 -0.99 -11.85 5.59
N VAL A 272 -2.11 -11.58 6.27
CA VAL A 272 -3.40 -11.36 5.60
C VAL A 272 -3.37 -10.00 4.91
N VAL A 273 -3.42 -10.00 3.58
CA VAL A 273 -3.55 -8.78 2.76
C VAL A 273 -4.88 -8.08 3.07
N ARG A 274 -4.83 -6.76 3.22
CA ARG A 274 -5.97 -5.89 3.55
C ARG A 274 -6.14 -4.71 2.58
N TRP A 275 -5.09 -4.34 1.85
CA TRP A 275 -5.13 -3.39 0.75
C TRP A 275 -4.04 -3.72 -0.26
N ASP A 276 -4.29 -3.42 -1.53
CA ASP A 276 -3.40 -3.60 -2.67
C ASP A 276 -3.89 -2.63 -3.76
N PRO A 277 -3.06 -1.70 -4.26
CA PRO A 277 -3.49 -0.73 -5.27
C PRO A 277 -3.72 -1.37 -6.66
N PHE A 278 -3.30 -2.63 -6.86
CA PHE A 278 -3.50 -3.38 -8.10
C PHE A 278 -4.63 -4.42 -8.00
N ALA A 279 -5.26 -4.57 -6.83
CA ALA A 279 -6.46 -5.39 -6.70
C ALA A 279 -7.59 -4.79 -7.54
N LYS A 280 -8.22 -5.62 -8.38
CA LYS A 280 -9.45 -5.23 -9.09
C LYS A 280 -10.48 -4.77 -8.04
N PRO A 281 -11.11 -3.59 -8.19
CA PRO A 281 -12.13 -3.13 -7.26
C PRO A 281 -13.22 -4.20 -7.08
N ALA A 282 -13.64 -4.41 -5.83
CA ALA A 282 -14.74 -5.33 -5.54
C ALA A 282 -15.99 -4.93 -6.36
N PRO A 283 -16.69 -5.87 -7.01
CA PRO A 283 -17.89 -5.55 -7.78
C PRO A 283 -18.92 -4.83 -6.92
N LEU A 284 -19.31 -3.62 -7.33
CA LEU A 284 -20.29 -2.80 -6.61
C LEU A 284 -21.60 -3.58 -6.44
N THR A 285 -22.12 -3.58 -5.21
CA THR A 285 -23.38 -4.22 -4.83
C THR A 285 -24.59 -3.35 -5.19
N ALA A 286 -25.81 -3.90 -5.05
CA ALA A 286 -27.03 -3.10 -5.19
C ALA A 286 -27.08 -1.93 -4.18
N ALA A 287 -26.56 -2.15 -2.96
CA ALA A 287 -26.49 -1.12 -1.92
C ALA A 287 -25.51 0.00 -2.28
N ASP A 288 -24.38 -0.31 -2.92
CA ASP A 288 -23.43 0.70 -3.41
C ASP A 288 -24.06 1.60 -4.49
N TYR A 289 -24.73 1.00 -5.48
CA TYR A 289 -25.41 1.75 -6.54
C TYR A 289 -26.55 2.61 -5.98
N ALA A 290 -27.36 2.09 -5.05
CA ALA A 290 -28.42 2.84 -4.40
C ALA A 290 -27.88 4.01 -3.56
N SER A 291 -26.80 3.80 -2.81
CA SER A 291 -26.15 4.85 -2.02
C SER A 291 -25.59 5.97 -2.91
N ARG A 292 -24.99 5.62 -4.05
CA ARG A 292 -24.49 6.59 -5.04
C ARG A 292 -25.61 7.36 -5.74
N LEU A 293 -26.73 6.71 -6.05
CA LEU A 293 -27.94 7.35 -6.59
C LEU A 293 -28.49 8.42 -5.63
N LEU A 294 -28.67 8.07 -4.35
CA LEU A 294 -29.11 8.99 -3.31
C LEU A 294 -28.17 10.19 -3.15
N ALA A 295 -26.85 9.98 -3.29
CA ALA A 295 -25.84 11.03 -3.22
C ALA A 295 -25.88 11.98 -4.45
N MET A 296 -26.11 11.47 -5.66
CA MET A 296 -26.20 12.29 -6.89
C MET A 296 -27.35 13.31 -6.87
N TRP A 297 -28.37 13.11 -6.01
CA TRP A 297 -29.46 14.05 -5.80
C TRP A 297 -29.25 14.97 -4.58
N GLY A 298 -28.02 15.09 -4.07
CA GLY A 298 -27.65 16.05 -3.02
C GLY A 298 -28.41 15.89 -1.70
N GLY A 299 -28.91 14.68 -1.40
CA GLY A 299 -29.79 14.38 -0.26
C GLY A 299 -31.21 14.92 -0.37
N LYS A 300 -31.44 15.99 -1.16
CA LYS A 300 -32.74 16.65 -1.35
C LYS A 300 -33.58 15.99 -2.45
N VAL A 301 -33.82 14.68 -2.33
CA VAL A 301 -34.83 13.99 -3.15
C VAL A 301 -36.22 14.49 -2.75
N THR A 302 -36.81 15.35 -3.56
CA THR A 302 -38.15 15.92 -3.44
C THR A 302 -39.02 15.51 -4.63
N GLY A 303 -40.32 15.31 -4.37
CA GLY A 303 -41.34 15.03 -5.40
C GLY A 303 -41.60 13.56 -5.74
N LEU A 304 -40.78 12.60 -5.27
CA LEU A 304 -40.89 11.18 -5.64
C LEU A 304 -40.73 10.26 -4.39
N PRO A 305 -41.83 10.00 -3.63
CA PRO A 305 -41.76 9.26 -2.38
C PRO A 305 -41.36 7.79 -2.52
N GLY A 306 -41.91 7.09 -3.52
CA GLY A 306 -41.72 5.64 -3.73
C GLY A 306 -40.27 5.28 -3.99
N ALA A 307 -39.71 5.72 -5.12
CA ALA A 307 -38.32 5.45 -5.49
C ALA A 307 -37.29 5.88 -4.42
N LYS A 308 -37.56 6.96 -3.67
CA LYS A 308 -36.70 7.37 -2.54
C LYS A 308 -36.69 6.34 -1.40
N SER A 309 -37.86 5.83 -1.04
CA SER A 309 -38.02 4.78 -0.03
C SER A 309 -37.31 3.49 -0.47
N ASP A 310 -37.54 3.08 -1.72
CA ASP A 310 -36.95 1.87 -2.31
C ASP A 310 -35.41 1.92 -2.33
N LEU A 311 -34.83 3.07 -2.69
CA LEU A 311 -33.38 3.27 -2.68
C LEU A 311 -32.80 3.31 -1.26
N LEU A 312 -33.51 3.89 -0.28
CA LEU A 312 -33.09 3.91 1.13
C LEU A 312 -33.15 2.54 1.81
N ALA A 313 -34.09 1.68 1.42
CA ALA A 313 -34.11 0.28 1.82
C ALA A 313 -32.98 -0.49 1.13
N THR A 314 -32.80 -0.30 -0.19
CA THR A 314 -31.77 -0.99 -0.99
C THR A 314 -30.35 -0.63 -0.54
N SER A 315 -30.07 0.63 -0.18
CA SER A 315 -28.77 1.07 0.36
C SER A 315 -28.45 0.44 1.72
N ARG A 316 -29.47 -0.02 2.46
CA ARG A 316 -29.33 -0.78 3.72
C ARG A 316 -29.38 -2.30 3.51
N GLY A 317 -29.45 -2.77 2.25
CA GLY A 317 -29.63 -4.18 1.90
C GLY A 317 -30.99 -4.78 2.30
N GLN A 318 -31.96 -3.95 2.70
CA GLN A 318 -33.26 -4.38 3.22
C GLN A 318 -34.19 -4.90 2.10
N THR A 319 -35.22 -5.64 2.51
CA THR A 319 -36.40 -5.95 1.67
C THR A 319 -37.44 -4.84 1.82
N ILE A 320 -38.15 -4.54 0.74
CA ILE A 320 -39.22 -3.53 0.65
C ILE A 320 -40.57 -4.24 0.69
N ARG A 321 -41.43 -3.86 1.62
CA ARG A 321 -42.83 -4.30 1.69
C ARG A 321 -43.66 -3.33 0.85
N ASN A 322 -44.24 -3.81 -0.25
CA ASN A 322 -45.17 -3.00 -1.03
C ASN A 322 -46.54 -2.95 -0.33
N SER A 323 -47.27 -1.85 -0.49
CA SER A 323 -48.69 -1.72 -0.10
C SER A 323 -49.62 -2.40 -1.10
N ASP A 324 -49.19 -2.47 -2.37
CA ASP A 324 -50.06 -2.79 -3.50
C ASP A 324 -49.97 -4.30 -3.86
N SER A 325 -50.69 -4.73 -4.90
CA SER A 325 -50.98 -6.14 -5.28
C SER A 325 -49.78 -7.10 -5.45
N CYS A 326 -48.55 -6.61 -5.38
CA CYS A 326 -47.29 -7.36 -5.53
C CYS A 326 -47.00 -8.37 -4.40
N GLY A 327 -47.52 -8.19 -3.18
CA GLY A 327 -47.33 -9.11 -2.05
C GLY A 327 -46.06 -8.90 -1.20
N ASN A 328 -45.86 -9.80 -0.23
CA ASN A 328 -45.34 -9.46 1.11
C ASN A 328 -43.96 -8.78 1.24
N THR A 329 -42.97 -9.06 0.40
CA THR A 329 -41.67 -8.34 0.42
C THR A 329 -40.80 -8.63 -0.80
N VAL A 330 -40.04 -7.64 -1.28
CA VAL A 330 -39.25 -7.70 -2.52
C VAL A 330 -37.87 -7.05 -2.31
N ARG A 331 -36.83 -7.41 -3.10
CA ARG A 331 -35.58 -6.63 -3.21
C ARG A 331 -35.45 -6.06 -4.61
N VAL A 332 -34.90 -4.84 -4.74
CA VAL A 332 -34.52 -4.28 -6.04
C VAL A 332 -33.33 -5.07 -6.60
N ASP A 333 -33.45 -5.55 -7.84
CA ASP A 333 -32.39 -6.25 -8.54
C ASP A 333 -31.21 -5.31 -8.81
N ILE A 334 -29.98 -5.80 -8.61
CA ILE A 334 -28.75 -5.03 -8.81
C ILE A 334 -28.66 -4.41 -10.22
N ARG A 335 -29.30 -5.04 -11.21
CA ARG A 335 -29.30 -4.57 -12.60
C ARG A 335 -30.21 -3.38 -12.81
N VAL A 336 -31.29 -3.25 -12.04
CA VAL A 336 -32.13 -2.03 -11.99
C VAL A 336 -31.31 -0.87 -11.44
N VAL A 337 -30.76 -0.96 -10.22
CA VAL A 337 -29.98 0.15 -9.63
C VAL A 337 -28.69 0.47 -10.41
N ARG A 338 -28.06 -0.50 -11.07
CA ARG A 338 -26.93 -0.26 -11.99
C ARG A 338 -27.37 0.52 -13.23
N PHE A 339 -28.45 0.10 -13.89
CA PHE A 339 -29.03 0.82 -15.03
C PHE A 339 -29.38 2.26 -14.64
N LEU A 340 -30.13 2.42 -13.55
CA LEU A 340 -30.54 3.71 -13.00
C LEU A 340 -29.34 4.61 -12.67
N TYR A 341 -28.31 4.11 -11.99
CA TYR A 341 -27.08 4.85 -11.71
C TYR A 341 -26.39 5.34 -12.99
N THR A 342 -26.32 4.49 -14.01
CA THR A 342 -25.60 4.76 -15.26
C THR A 342 -26.35 5.77 -16.12
N ALA A 343 -27.67 5.59 -16.29
CA ALA A 343 -28.54 6.53 -17.00
C ALA A 343 -28.66 7.89 -16.27
N THR A 344 -28.75 7.90 -14.94
CA THR A 344 -28.75 9.14 -14.12
C THR A 344 -27.41 9.86 -14.20
N SER A 345 -26.30 9.12 -14.25
CA SER A 345 -24.96 9.70 -14.42
C SER A 345 -24.85 10.50 -15.73
N LYS A 346 -25.36 9.95 -16.85
CA LYS A 346 -25.34 10.59 -18.17
C LYS A 346 -26.42 11.68 -18.35
N TYR A 347 -27.70 11.33 -18.17
CA TYR A 347 -28.85 12.16 -18.55
C TYR A 347 -29.50 12.93 -17.38
N LYS A 348 -29.03 12.77 -16.14
CA LYS A 348 -29.59 13.40 -14.93
C LYS A 348 -31.08 13.10 -14.69
N ILE A 349 -31.54 11.93 -15.12
CA ILE A 349 -32.94 11.50 -14.97
C ILE A 349 -33.41 11.51 -13.50
N LYS A 350 -34.69 11.81 -13.30
CA LYS A 350 -35.41 11.42 -12.07
C LYS A 350 -35.96 10.00 -12.27
N ILE A 351 -36.29 9.33 -11.18
CA ILE A 351 -36.74 7.93 -11.18
C ILE A 351 -38.08 7.90 -10.44
N ASN A 352 -39.16 7.58 -11.16
CA ASN A 352 -40.52 7.78 -10.68
C ASN A 352 -40.86 6.76 -9.57
N ASN A 353 -40.89 5.49 -9.93
CA ASN A 353 -41.10 4.35 -9.03
C ASN A 353 -40.10 3.22 -9.34
N ILE A 354 -39.86 2.34 -8.36
CA ILE A 354 -39.03 1.12 -8.54
C ILE A 354 -39.79 -0.11 -8.04
N ILE A 355 -40.36 -0.03 -6.83
CA ILE A 355 -41.22 -1.06 -6.24
C ILE A 355 -42.44 -0.40 -5.61
N THR A 356 -42.23 0.61 -4.77
CA THR A 356 -43.33 1.36 -4.14
C THR A 356 -43.99 2.26 -5.19
N GLY A 357 -45.29 2.08 -5.42
CA GLY A 357 -46.06 2.84 -6.42
C GLY A 357 -46.00 2.29 -7.86
N HIS A 358 -45.37 1.13 -8.08
CA HIS A 358 -45.31 0.45 -9.38
C HIS A 358 -46.20 -0.81 -9.34
N GLY A 359 -47.29 -0.83 -10.13
CA GLY A 359 -48.21 -1.97 -10.21
C GLY A 359 -47.54 -3.26 -10.69
N CYS A 360 -48.07 -4.41 -10.30
CA CYS A 360 -47.54 -5.74 -10.66
C CYS A 360 -48.46 -6.49 -11.64
N ASP A 361 -49.04 -5.79 -12.59
CA ASP A 361 -50.04 -6.36 -13.49
C ASP A 361 -49.37 -6.94 -14.76
N SER A 362 -49.68 -8.21 -15.06
CA SER A 362 -49.14 -9.02 -16.17
C SER A 362 -47.68 -9.49 -16.07
N ALA A 363 -47.30 -10.37 -17.01
CA ALA A 363 -45.95 -10.92 -17.16
C ALA A 363 -44.88 -9.87 -17.54
N GLN A 364 -45.28 -8.63 -17.86
CA GLN A 364 -44.36 -7.55 -18.24
C GLN A 364 -43.76 -6.82 -17.01
N HIS A 365 -44.30 -7.00 -15.80
CA HIS A 365 -43.90 -6.28 -14.58
C HIS A 365 -43.29 -7.21 -13.48
N PRO A 366 -42.10 -7.81 -13.70
CA PRO A 366 -41.46 -8.71 -12.74
C PRO A 366 -41.02 -7.99 -11.45
N LYS A 367 -41.42 -8.56 -10.32
CA LYS A 367 -41.23 -8.00 -8.96
C LYS A 367 -39.75 -7.65 -8.69
N GLY A 368 -39.49 -6.37 -8.40
CA GLY A 368 -38.15 -5.84 -8.08
C GLY A 368 -37.21 -5.73 -9.29
N ARG A 369 -37.71 -5.95 -10.50
CA ARG A 369 -36.96 -6.00 -11.76
C ARG A 369 -37.48 -5.03 -12.82
N SER A 370 -38.47 -4.21 -12.50
CA SER A 370 -38.91 -3.09 -13.32
C SER A 370 -38.67 -1.75 -12.61
N THR A 371 -38.77 -0.65 -13.35
CA THR A 371 -38.73 0.72 -12.82
C THR A 371 -39.34 1.69 -13.83
N ASP A 372 -40.02 2.72 -13.32
CA ASP A 372 -40.65 3.77 -14.12
C ASP A 372 -39.78 5.00 -14.16
N LEU A 373 -39.55 5.53 -15.36
CA LEU A 373 -38.93 6.83 -15.59
C LEU A 373 -39.99 7.80 -16.12
N GLY A 374 -40.07 9.01 -15.57
CA GLY A 374 -40.82 10.08 -16.22
C GLY A 374 -40.15 10.50 -17.54
N GLY A 375 -40.79 11.41 -18.29
CA GLY A 375 -40.21 11.91 -19.54
C GLY A 375 -40.91 13.14 -20.09
N ALA A 376 -40.36 14.34 -19.84
CA ALA A 376 -40.72 15.54 -20.58
C ALA A 376 -39.47 16.17 -21.20
N TRP A 377 -39.46 16.25 -22.53
CA TRP A 377 -38.39 16.83 -23.34
C TRP A 377 -38.76 18.25 -23.79
N ASN A 378 -37.80 19.17 -23.78
CA ASN A 378 -37.95 20.42 -24.50
C ASN A 378 -37.64 20.18 -25.98
N LEU A 379 -38.70 19.99 -26.77
CA LEU A 379 -38.63 19.72 -28.21
C LEU A 379 -37.98 20.84 -29.04
N THR A 380 -37.87 22.06 -28.49
CA THR A 380 -37.23 23.21 -29.15
C THR A 380 -35.73 23.29 -28.91
N THR A 381 -35.25 22.81 -27.76
CA THR A 381 -33.82 22.94 -27.37
C THR A 381 -33.06 21.62 -27.31
N GLY A 382 -33.74 20.48 -27.50
CA GLY A 382 -33.15 19.15 -27.27
C GLY A 382 -32.74 18.89 -25.82
N ALA A 383 -33.15 19.75 -24.89
CA ALA A 383 -32.76 19.66 -23.49
C ALA A 383 -33.77 18.84 -22.69
N PHE A 384 -33.26 17.92 -21.89
CA PHE A 384 -33.99 17.20 -20.87
C PHE A 384 -34.13 18.10 -19.63
N THR A 385 -35.28 18.75 -19.44
CA THR A 385 -35.42 19.90 -18.53
C THR A 385 -36.02 19.58 -17.16
N SER A 386 -37.12 18.84 -17.09
CA SER A 386 -37.73 18.43 -15.81
C SER A 386 -38.78 17.33 -16.02
N PHE A 387 -39.29 16.75 -14.93
CA PHE A 387 -40.61 16.12 -14.93
C PHE A 387 -41.54 16.94 -14.03
N GLY A 388 -42.67 17.35 -14.60
CA GLY A 388 -43.93 17.52 -13.87
C GLY A 388 -44.52 16.16 -13.49
N GLY A 389 -45.65 16.16 -12.79
CA GLY A 389 -46.29 14.93 -12.31
C GLY A 389 -47.01 14.12 -13.41
N TYR A 390 -47.78 13.12 -12.98
CA TYR A 390 -48.62 12.23 -13.80
C TYR A 390 -49.65 12.94 -14.70
N TRP A 391 -49.80 14.26 -14.60
CA TRP A 391 -50.83 15.06 -15.25
C TRP A 391 -50.20 16.32 -15.86
N GLY A 392 -50.41 16.54 -17.17
CA GLY A 392 -50.14 17.82 -17.84
C GLY A 392 -48.84 17.93 -18.68
N ALA A 393 -48.02 16.88 -18.79
CA ALA A 393 -46.85 16.87 -19.68
C ALA A 393 -47.08 16.02 -20.94
N ASN A 394 -46.55 16.47 -22.08
CA ASN A 394 -46.82 15.91 -23.41
C ASN A 394 -45.94 14.67 -23.71
N ASN A 395 -46.08 13.63 -22.88
CA ASN A 395 -45.14 12.50 -22.76
C ASN A 395 -45.25 11.46 -23.90
N TYR A 396 -45.94 11.78 -25.00
CA TYR A 396 -46.21 10.87 -26.13
C TYR A 396 -44.98 10.56 -27.02
N ALA A 397 -43.82 11.15 -26.71
CA ALA A 397 -42.56 10.95 -27.39
C ALA A 397 -41.47 10.47 -26.41
N VAL A 398 -41.03 9.23 -26.61
CA VAL A 398 -39.76 8.75 -26.07
C VAL A 398 -38.64 9.25 -26.96
N ASP A 399 -37.57 9.77 -26.38
CA ASP A 399 -36.37 10.09 -27.16
C ASP A 399 -35.70 8.81 -27.70
N ARG A 400 -35.45 8.83 -29.01
CA ARG A 400 -34.79 7.78 -29.76
C ARG A 400 -33.39 7.49 -29.22
N GLU A 401 -32.62 8.52 -28.86
CA GLU A 401 -31.26 8.32 -28.35
C GLU A 401 -31.26 7.67 -26.97
N PHE A 402 -32.18 8.06 -26.09
CA PHE A 402 -32.37 7.43 -24.78
C PHE A 402 -32.76 5.96 -24.91
N ALA A 403 -33.70 5.61 -25.78
CA ALA A 403 -34.09 4.20 -26.00
C ALA A 403 -32.92 3.35 -26.54
N VAL A 404 -32.18 3.87 -27.52
CA VAL A 404 -30.96 3.21 -28.04
C VAL A 404 -29.91 3.06 -26.94
N TYR A 405 -29.63 4.12 -26.18
CA TYR A 405 -28.67 4.10 -25.07
C TYR A 405 -29.08 3.13 -23.95
N ALA A 406 -30.36 3.12 -23.56
CA ALA A 406 -30.86 2.20 -22.54
C ALA A 406 -30.62 0.75 -22.97
N SER A 407 -30.92 0.41 -24.23
CA SER A 407 -30.66 -0.94 -24.76
C SER A 407 -29.17 -1.32 -24.80
N SER A 408 -28.25 -0.35 -24.88
CA SER A 408 -26.81 -0.64 -24.90
C SER A 408 -26.25 -1.03 -23.53
N ILE A 409 -26.87 -0.54 -22.44
CA ILE A 409 -26.47 -0.84 -21.06
C ILE A 409 -27.36 -1.89 -20.36
N LEU A 410 -28.52 -2.23 -20.92
CA LEU A 410 -29.42 -3.27 -20.39
C LEU A 410 -28.94 -4.70 -20.71
N PRO A 411 -29.08 -5.68 -19.78
CA PRO A 411 -28.81 -7.09 -20.02
C PRO A 411 -29.63 -7.71 -21.17
N ASN A 412 -29.16 -8.82 -21.75
CA ASN A 412 -29.98 -9.62 -22.67
C ASN A 412 -31.25 -10.13 -21.94
N GLY A 413 -32.36 -10.20 -22.67
CA GLY A 413 -33.71 -10.50 -22.14
C GLY A 413 -34.44 -9.28 -21.56
N SER A 414 -33.78 -8.12 -21.42
CA SER A 414 -34.43 -6.91 -20.90
C SER A 414 -35.44 -6.32 -21.87
N GLY A 415 -36.43 -5.61 -21.33
CA GLY A 415 -37.46 -4.92 -22.09
C GLY A 415 -37.45 -3.41 -21.86
N LEU A 416 -37.91 -2.66 -22.86
CA LEU A 416 -38.38 -1.28 -22.73
C LEU A 416 -39.88 -1.26 -23.04
N GLY A 417 -40.68 -0.60 -22.22
CA GLY A 417 -42.07 -0.33 -22.55
C GLY A 417 -42.20 0.64 -23.73
N GLN A 418 -43.45 0.98 -24.07
CA GLN A 418 -43.82 2.07 -24.99
C GLN A 418 -43.63 1.77 -26.50
N SER A 419 -43.80 0.52 -26.95
CA SER A 419 -43.68 0.14 -28.38
C SER A 419 -44.53 0.94 -29.37
N THR A 420 -45.60 1.59 -28.92
CA THR A 420 -46.61 2.30 -29.73
C THR A 420 -46.43 3.82 -29.78
N CYS A 421 -45.47 4.40 -29.06
CA CYS A 421 -45.33 5.85 -28.91
C CYS A 421 -44.55 6.49 -30.07
N ARG A 422 -44.75 7.80 -30.30
CA ARG A 422 -44.37 8.48 -31.56
C ARG A 422 -42.85 8.51 -31.84
N GLY A 423 -42.00 8.27 -30.84
CA GLY A 423 -40.54 8.22 -30.98
C GLY A 423 -39.91 6.81 -30.97
N THR A 424 -40.50 5.85 -30.26
CA THR A 424 -39.93 4.49 -30.07
C THR A 424 -39.89 3.69 -31.35
N SER A 425 -40.89 3.85 -32.23
CA SER A 425 -40.98 3.21 -33.55
C SER A 425 -39.77 3.45 -34.46
N SER A 426 -38.95 4.48 -34.19
CA SER A 426 -37.74 4.82 -34.93
C SER A 426 -36.44 4.26 -34.31
N ALA A 427 -36.49 3.73 -33.09
CA ALA A 427 -35.33 3.36 -32.29
C ALA A 427 -34.89 1.90 -32.54
N ARG A 428 -33.64 1.72 -32.98
CA ARG A 428 -33.05 0.38 -33.20
C ARG A 428 -32.36 -0.10 -31.92
N LEU A 429 -33.03 -0.96 -31.16
CA LEU A 429 -32.49 -1.52 -29.92
C LEU A 429 -31.32 -2.48 -30.18
N ARG A 430 -30.43 -2.65 -29.19
CA ARG A 430 -29.39 -3.67 -29.16
C ARG A 430 -30.03 -5.07 -29.22
N ALA A 431 -29.42 -5.98 -29.99
CA ALA A 431 -29.82 -7.37 -30.03
C ALA A 431 -29.90 -8.00 -28.63
N GLY A 432 -31.04 -8.63 -28.31
CA GLY A 432 -31.34 -9.16 -26.98
C GLY A 432 -32.07 -8.18 -26.05
N VAL A 433 -32.42 -6.97 -26.48
CA VAL A 433 -33.36 -6.06 -25.80
C VAL A 433 -34.57 -5.84 -26.72
N GLN A 434 -35.78 -5.84 -26.19
CA GLN A 434 -37.03 -5.75 -26.97
C GLN A 434 -37.95 -4.63 -26.47
N PHE A 435 -38.81 -4.12 -27.35
CA PHE A 435 -39.93 -3.27 -26.95
C PHE A 435 -41.14 -4.13 -26.56
N PHE A 436 -41.93 -3.68 -25.58
CA PHE A 436 -43.27 -4.18 -25.29
C PHE A 436 -44.30 -3.04 -25.25
N ALA A 437 -45.58 -3.38 -25.34
CA ALA A 437 -46.67 -2.40 -25.31
C ALA A 437 -46.83 -1.82 -23.90
N ASP A 438 -46.88 -0.49 -23.80
CA ASP A 438 -47.08 0.24 -22.55
C ASP A 438 -47.69 1.62 -22.85
N ALA A 439 -48.16 2.33 -21.83
CA ALA A 439 -48.79 3.64 -21.97
C ALA A 439 -47.79 4.75 -22.33
N CYS A 440 -48.20 5.67 -23.21
CA CYS A 440 -47.38 6.81 -23.63
C CYS A 440 -47.35 7.96 -22.60
N ASN A 441 -47.17 7.65 -21.32
CA ASN A 441 -47.06 8.61 -20.21
C ASN A 441 -45.76 8.47 -19.37
N HIS A 442 -45.06 7.33 -19.42
CA HIS A 442 -43.80 7.09 -18.70
C HIS A 442 -42.95 6.00 -19.40
N GLN A 443 -41.61 6.06 -19.30
CA GLN A 443 -40.73 5.01 -19.80
C GLN A 443 -40.47 3.97 -18.72
N HIS A 444 -41.23 2.88 -18.78
CA HIS A 444 -40.99 1.64 -18.04
C HIS A 444 -39.76 0.91 -18.62
N VAL A 445 -38.91 0.39 -17.74
CA VAL A 445 -37.72 -0.42 -18.05
C VAL A 445 -37.75 -1.73 -17.25
N GLN A 446 -37.58 -2.87 -17.92
CA GLN A 446 -37.66 -4.22 -17.36
C GLN A 446 -36.32 -4.95 -17.49
N VAL A 447 -35.74 -5.50 -16.41
CA VAL A 447 -34.55 -6.39 -16.47
C VAL A 447 -34.91 -7.85 -16.20
N GLN A 448 -34.76 -8.72 -17.19
CA GLN A 448 -34.96 -10.17 -17.00
C GLN A 448 -33.72 -10.84 -16.38
N PRO A 449 -33.84 -12.00 -15.70
CA PRO A 449 -32.68 -12.82 -15.34
C PRO A 449 -31.80 -13.12 -16.56
N SER A 450 -30.48 -13.19 -16.34
CA SER A 450 -29.62 -13.93 -17.27
C SER A 450 -30.08 -15.39 -17.27
N ARG A 451 -30.23 -15.97 -18.46
CA ARG A 451 -30.26 -17.42 -18.62
C ARG A 451 -28.92 -18.02 -18.19
#